data_AF-D4ZLZ4-F1
#
_entry.id   AF-D4ZLZ4-F1
#
_cell.length_a   1.000
_cell.length_b   1.000
_cell.length_c   1.000
_cell.angle_alpha   90.00
_cell.angle_beta   90.00
_cell.angle_gamma   90.00
#
_symmetry.space_group_name_H-M   'P 1'
#
loop_
_entity.id
_entity.type
_entity.pdbx_description
1 polymer ?
#
loop_
_entity_poly.entity_id
_entity_poly.type
_entity_poly.pdbx_seq_one_letter_code
_entity_poly.pdbx_strand_id
1 'polypeptide(L)'
;MTKGEFAPEYTKKEKLSLLLMHIAWALPLLFVTQHYFLPWFSVYITQAHCYQYAGWAGNELVFYGLFVGLPVSLVCIILLIEGPRTLQIILSPNGSAQNPLPNEKVFKPTRYMYGAKAKIKPTILLILLMLILAMSIRGIFWAQDIIAMTSTDITSTCPPCKLSLTTQISR
;
A
#
# COMPACT_ATOMS: atom_id res chain seq x y z
N MET A 1 -25.18 -9.91 -34.57
CA MET A 1 -24.46 -9.63 -33.30
C MET A 1 -24.75 -8.20 -32.89
N THR A 2 -25.48 -8.00 -31.80
CA THR A 2 -25.97 -6.68 -31.36
C THR A 2 -24.85 -5.87 -30.71
N LYS A 3 -24.50 -4.74 -31.31
CA LYS A 3 -23.40 -3.84 -30.92
C LYS A 3 -23.54 -3.21 -29.50
N GLY A 4 -24.68 -3.41 -28.82
CA GLY A 4 -25.00 -2.79 -27.52
C GLY A 4 -24.84 -3.67 -26.28
N GLU A 5 -24.45 -4.93 -26.42
CA GLU A 5 -24.38 -5.88 -25.28
C GLU A 5 -23.01 -5.88 -24.56
N PHE A 6 -21.97 -5.39 -25.23
CA PHE A 6 -20.58 -5.40 -24.76
C PHE A 6 -20.05 -3.98 -24.55
N ALA A 7 -19.16 -3.85 -23.56
CA ALA A 7 -18.45 -2.60 -23.29
C ALA A 7 -17.41 -2.28 -24.38
N PRO A 8 -17.11 -0.99 -24.63
CA PRO A 8 -16.12 -0.59 -25.62
C PRO A 8 -14.73 -1.14 -25.25
N GLU A 9 -14.02 -1.73 -26.20
CA GLU A 9 -12.68 -2.27 -25.98
C GLU A 9 -11.61 -1.22 -26.26
N TYR A 10 -10.51 -1.25 -25.51
CA TYR A 10 -9.30 -0.51 -25.87
C TYR A 10 -8.73 -1.01 -27.20
N THR A 11 -8.34 -0.08 -28.07
CA THR A 11 -7.56 -0.39 -29.27
C THR A 11 -6.17 -0.92 -28.91
N LYS A 12 -5.51 -1.64 -29.82
CA LYS A 12 -4.14 -2.15 -29.60
C LYS A 12 -3.14 -1.04 -29.23
N LYS A 13 -3.28 0.15 -29.84
CA LYS A 13 -2.43 1.32 -29.57
C LYS A 13 -2.66 1.86 -28.15
N GLU A 14 -3.92 1.96 -27.72
CA GLU A 14 -4.25 2.40 -26.34
C GLU A 14 -3.75 1.40 -25.30
N LYS A 15 -3.89 0.09 -25.54
CA LYS A 15 -3.35 -0.95 -24.65
C LYS A 15 -1.83 -0.83 -24.49
N LEU A 16 -1.12 -0.61 -25.60
CA LEU A 16 0.33 -0.40 -25.57
C LEU A 16 0.70 0.88 -24.82
N SER A 17 -0.01 1.98 -25.06
CA SER A 17 0.23 3.25 -24.35
C SER A 17 0.01 3.12 -22.85
N LEU A 18 -1.05 2.43 -22.42
CA LEU A 18 -1.32 2.16 -21.01
C LEU A 18 -0.22 1.28 -20.41
N LEU A 19 0.21 0.22 -21.10
CA LEU A 19 1.30 -0.62 -20.64
C LEU A 19 2.61 0.17 -20.47
N LEU A 20 2.97 0.98 -21.46
CA LEU A 20 4.17 1.82 -21.41
C LEU A 20 4.11 2.83 -20.27
N MET A 21 2.95 3.43 -20.02
CA MET A 21 2.75 4.32 -18.88
C MET A 21 2.98 3.58 -17.55
N HIS A 22 2.50 2.35 -17.41
CA HIS A 22 2.74 1.56 -16.20
C HIS A 22 4.22 1.20 -16.01
N ILE A 23 4.89 0.80 -17.09
CA ILE A 23 6.33 0.51 -17.08
C ILE A 23 7.13 1.77 -16.72
N ALA A 24 6.75 2.93 -17.26
CA ALA A 24 7.45 4.18 -17.07
C ALA A 24 7.55 4.63 -15.61
N TRP A 25 6.57 4.31 -14.76
CA TRP A 25 6.66 4.59 -13.32
C TRP A 25 7.13 3.38 -12.50
N ALA A 26 6.78 2.15 -12.90
CA ALA A 26 7.17 0.96 -12.15
C ALA A 26 8.69 0.73 -12.19
N LEU A 27 9.35 1.03 -13.32
CA LEU A 27 10.77 0.77 -13.50
C LEU A 27 11.66 1.71 -12.66
N PRO A 28 11.43 3.04 -12.64
CA PRO A 28 12.11 3.93 -11.69
C PRO A 28 11.87 3.55 -10.23
N LEU A 29 10.62 3.20 -9.87
CA LEU A 29 10.29 2.80 -8.51
C LEU A 29 11.07 1.55 -8.09
N LEU A 30 11.13 0.54 -8.96
CA LEU A 30 11.88 -0.69 -8.72
C LEU A 30 13.39 -0.41 -8.60
N PHE A 31 13.94 0.43 -9.50
CA PHE A 31 15.34 0.82 -9.46
C PHE A 31 15.70 1.54 -8.15
N VAL A 32 14.92 2.53 -7.74
CA VAL A 32 15.10 3.26 -6.47
C VAL A 32 14.99 2.30 -5.29
N THR A 33 14.01 1.40 -5.31
CA THR A 33 13.81 0.43 -4.23
C THR A 33 15.01 -0.50 -4.08
N GLN A 34 15.49 -1.08 -5.18
CA GLN A 34 16.56 -2.08 -5.14
C GLN A 34 17.96 -1.48 -4.88
N HIS A 35 18.27 -0.32 -5.46
CA HIS A 35 19.63 0.22 -5.39
C HIS A 35 19.84 1.23 -4.26
N TYR A 36 18.77 1.87 -3.78
CA TYR A 36 18.88 2.90 -2.74
C TYR A 36 18.18 2.46 -1.47
N PHE A 37 16.88 2.17 -1.54
CA PHE A 37 16.08 1.92 -0.34
C PHE A 37 16.50 0.66 0.39
N LEU A 38 16.57 -0.50 -0.28
CA LEU A 38 16.91 -1.77 0.37
C LEU A 38 18.33 -1.82 0.95
N PRO A 39 19.39 -1.35 0.25
CA PRO A 39 20.73 -1.32 0.81
C PRO A 39 20.84 -0.38 2.03
N TRP A 40 20.25 0.82 1.94
CA TRP A 40 20.19 1.74 3.06
C TRP A 40 19.42 1.15 4.24
N PHE A 41 18.27 0.53 3.98
CA PHE A 41 17.43 -0.08 4.99
C PHE A 41 18.13 -1.24 5.69
N SER A 42 18.90 -2.05 4.95
CA SER A 42 19.71 -3.13 5.52
C SER A 42 20.76 -2.63 6.51
N VAL A 43 21.36 -1.48 6.27
CA VAL A 43 22.29 -0.86 7.24
C VAL A 43 21.50 -0.28 8.41
N TYR A 44 20.40 0.41 8.13
CA TYR A 44 19.55 1.05 9.14
C TYR A 44 19.03 0.04 10.17
N ILE A 45 18.52 -1.13 9.77
CA ILE A 45 17.98 -2.11 10.72
C ILE A 45 19.02 -2.62 11.73
N THR A 46 20.31 -2.66 11.36
CA THR A 46 21.38 -3.07 12.27
C THR A 46 21.64 -2.05 13.37
N GLN A 47 21.28 -0.78 13.13
CA GLN A 47 21.49 0.34 14.04
C GLN A 47 20.18 0.95 14.55
N ALA A 48 19.02 0.40 14.17
CA ALA A 48 17.71 0.99 14.41
C ALA A 48 17.43 1.18 15.91
N HIS A 49 17.96 0.31 16.76
CA HIS A 49 17.86 0.39 18.21
C HIS A 49 18.59 1.61 18.83
N CYS A 50 19.56 2.20 18.12
CA CYS A 50 20.30 3.38 18.60
C CYS A 50 19.67 4.71 18.17
N TYR A 51 18.70 4.69 17.26
CA TYR A 51 18.03 5.92 16.81
C TYR A 51 16.77 6.19 17.62
N GLN A 52 16.56 7.46 17.96
CA GLN A 52 15.37 7.98 18.63
C GLN A 52 14.78 9.08 17.74
N TYR A 53 13.52 8.91 17.35
CA TYR A 53 12.78 9.84 16.49
C TYR A 53 11.53 10.32 17.22
N ALA A 54 11.51 11.60 17.62
CA ALA A 54 10.33 12.22 18.23
C ALA A 54 9.70 11.39 19.39
N GLY A 55 10.53 10.72 20.19
CA GLY A 55 10.11 9.87 21.31
C GLY A 55 9.86 8.40 20.98
N TRP A 56 10.04 7.99 19.71
CA TRP A 56 9.92 6.60 19.26
C TRP A 56 11.31 6.02 19.01
N ALA A 57 11.53 4.78 19.43
CA ALA A 57 12.76 4.09 19.10
C ALA A 57 12.73 3.62 17.63
N GLY A 58 13.88 3.61 16.95
CA GLY A 58 13.95 3.29 15.52
C GLY A 58 13.51 1.86 15.19
N ASN A 59 13.66 0.92 16.13
CA ASN A 59 13.13 -0.44 16.03
C ASN A 59 11.60 -0.48 16.09
N GLU A 60 10.96 0.33 16.95
CA GLU A 60 9.50 0.46 16.98
C GLU A 60 8.99 0.94 15.62
N LEU A 61 9.66 1.94 15.04
CA LEU A 61 9.30 2.45 13.72
C LEU A 61 9.41 1.37 12.62
N VAL A 62 10.43 0.51 12.69
CA VAL A 62 10.60 -0.60 11.74
C VAL A 62 9.45 -1.60 11.87
N PHE A 63 9.17 -2.10 13.08
CA PHE A 63 8.18 -3.15 13.27
C PHE A 63 6.75 -2.65 13.08
N TYR A 64 6.39 -1.48 13.61
CA TYR A 64 5.08 -0.88 13.31
C TYR A 64 4.97 -0.50 11.84
N GLY A 65 6.04 0.00 11.21
CA GLY A 65 6.07 0.27 9.78
C GLY A 65 5.80 -0.99 8.95
N LEU A 66 6.40 -2.11 9.31
CA LEU A 66 6.25 -3.38 8.59
C LEU A 66 4.87 -4.03 8.81
N PHE A 67 4.41 -4.13 10.05
CA PHE A 67 3.19 -4.87 10.40
C PHE A 67 1.91 -4.04 10.30
N VAL A 68 2.01 -2.71 10.37
CA VAL A 68 0.85 -1.80 10.34
C VAL A 68 0.96 -0.84 9.16
N GLY A 69 2.09 -0.14 9.04
CA GLY A 69 2.30 0.88 8.02
C GLY A 69 2.14 0.34 6.60
N LEU A 70 2.82 -0.76 6.28
CA LEU A 70 2.82 -1.35 4.94
C LEU A 70 1.41 -1.86 4.56
N PRO A 71 0.72 -2.71 5.36
CA PRO A 71 -0.63 -3.14 5.04
C PRO A 71 -1.64 -1.99 4.92
N VAL A 72 -1.58 -1.00 5.81
CA VAL A 72 -2.47 0.18 5.75
C VAL A 72 -2.19 1.01 4.50
N SER A 73 -0.92 1.26 4.18
CA SER A 73 -0.54 2.00 2.97
C SER A 73 -1.04 1.31 1.69
N LEU A 74 -0.99 -0.02 1.64
CA LEU A 74 -1.52 -0.81 0.53
C LEU A 74 -3.04 -0.61 0.40
N VAL A 75 -3.78 -0.67 1.51
CA VAL A 75 -5.23 -0.41 1.52
C VAL A 75 -5.54 1.00 1.03
N CYS A 76 -4.79 2.01 1.51
CA CYS A 76 -4.96 3.39 1.06
C CYS A 76 -4.72 3.54 -0.45
N ILE A 77 -3.64 2.95 -0.99
CA ILE A 77 -3.34 3.00 -2.42
C ILE A 77 -4.46 2.35 -3.24
N ILE A 78 -4.93 1.17 -2.84
CA ILE A 78 -6.02 0.48 -3.54
C ILE A 78 -7.32 1.29 -3.48
N LEU A 79 -7.66 1.87 -2.33
CA LEU A 79 -8.85 2.72 -2.20
C LEU A 79 -8.74 4.00 -3.02
N LEU A 80 -7.55 4.60 -3.16
CA LEU A 80 -7.36 5.77 -4.00
C LEU A 80 -7.58 5.46 -5.49
N ILE A 81 -7.12 4.29 -5.95
CA ILE A 81 -7.22 3.89 -7.36
C ILE A 81 -8.62 3.33 -7.68
N GLU A 82 -9.11 2.38 -6.89
CA GLU A 82 -10.33 1.61 -7.17
C GLU A 82 -11.54 2.06 -6.33
N GLY A 83 -11.33 2.84 -5.27
CA GLY A 83 -12.39 3.24 -4.35
C GLY A 83 -13.50 4.07 -4.99
N PRO A 84 -13.22 5.15 -5.75
CA PRO A 84 -14.26 5.95 -6.39
C PRO A 84 -15.14 5.11 -7.32
N ARG A 85 -14.53 4.24 -8.13
CA ARG A 85 -15.21 3.30 -9.03
C ARG A 85 -16.08 2.30 -8.24
N THR A 86 -15.50 1.71 -7.19
CA THR A 86 -16.16 0.72 -6.32
C THR A 86 -17.39 1.33 -5.64
N LEU A 87 -17.27 2.54 -5.10
CA LEU A 87 -18.36 3.26 -4.44
C LEU A 87 -19.47 3.62 -5.43
N GLN A 88 -19.14 4.09 -6.65
CA GLN A 88 -20.13 4.39 -7.68
C GLN A 88 -20.98 3.17 -8.05
N ILE A 89 -20.38 1.98 -8.13
CA ILE A 89 -21.11 0.73 -8.45
C ILE A 89 -22.00 0.28 -7.28
N ILE A 90 -21.49 0.35 -6.04
CA ILE A 90 -22.21 -0.14 -4.86
C ILE A 90 -23.35 0.80 -4.45
N LEU A 91 -23.07 2.11 -4.41
CA LEU A 91 -23.97 3.18 -3.97
C LEU A 91 -24.83 3.76 -5.10
N SER A 92 -24.80 3.15 -6.30
CA SER A 92 -25.59 3.60 -7.47
C SER A 92 -27.03 3.96 -7.05
N PRO A 93 -27.41 5.26 -7.08
CA PRO A 93 -28.64 5.76 -6.44
C PRO A 93 -29.93 5.17 -7.04
N ASN A 94 -29.88 4.79 -8.31
CA ASN A 94 -31.05 4.37 -9.08
C ASN A 94 -31.22 2.83 -9.13
N GLY A 95 -30.55 2.08 -8.25
CA GLY A 95 -30.61 0.62 -8.19
C GLY A 95 -29.99 -0.12 -9.39
N SER A 96 -29.60 0.60 -10.44
CA SER A 96 -28.96 0.09 -11.63
C SER A 96 -27.45 0.03 -11.42
N ALA A 97 -27.00 -0.90 -10.57
CA ALA A 97 -25.59 -1.22 -10.49
C ALA A 97 -25.18 -1.89 -11.81
N GLN A 98 -24.14 -1.35 -12.46
CA GLN A 98 -23.61 -1.86 -13.72
C GLN A 98 -22.10 -2.02 -13.60
N ASN A 99 -21.59 -3.13 -14.12
CA ASN A 99 -20.15 -3.36 -14.24
C ASN A 99 -19.89 -4.00 -15.61
N PRO A 100 -19.03 -3.43 -16.47
CA PRO A 100 -18.30 -2.15 -16.33
C PRO A 100 -19.21 -0.91 -16.23
N LEU A 101 -18.68 0.22 -15.77
CA LEU A 101 -19.41 1.50 -15.74
C LEU A 101 -19.76 1.97 -17.18
N PRO A 102 -20.79 2.82 -17.36
CA PRO A 102 -21.14 3.34 -18.68
C PRO A 102 -19.94 4.10 -19.29
N ASN A 103 -19.65 3.83 -20.55
CA ASN A 103 -18.49 4.36 -21.30
C ASN A 103 -17.10 3.94 -20.78
N GLU A 104 -17.02 3.02 -19.81
CA GLU A 104 -15.75 2.47 -19.36
C GLU A 104 -15.17 1.54 -20.44
N LYS A 105 -13.93 1.83 -20.87
CA LYS A 105 -13.21 0.98 -21.82
C LYS A 105 -12.60 -0.22 -21.10
N VAL A 106 -12.72 -1.39 -21.72
CA VAL A 106 -12.23 -2.67 -21.18
C VAL A 106 -11.10 -3.26 -22.00
N PHE A 107 -10.23 -4.04 -21.37
CA PHE A 107 -9.11 -4.71 -22.04
C PHE A 107 -9.50 -5.96 -22.81
N LYS A 108 -10.64 -6.56 -22.46
CA LYS A 108 -11.18 -7.78 -23.05
C LYS A 108 -12.68 -7.59 -23.29
N PRO A 109 -13.28 -8.25 -24.30
CA PRO A 109 -14.71 -8.18 -24.54
C PRO A 109 -15.46 -8.58 -23.27
N THR A 110 -16.10 -7.59 -22.64
CA THR A 110 -16.78 -7.76 -21.36
C THR A 110 -18.25 -7.40 -21.56
N ARG A 111 -19.13 -8.36 -21.28
CA ARG A 111 -20.58 -8.15 -21.33
C ARG A 111 -21.01 -7.27 -20.15
N TYR A 112 -21.94 -6.36 -20.39
CA TYR A 112 -22.52 -5.59 -19.29
C TYR A 112 -23.28 -6.50 -18.32
N MET A 113 -22.92 -6.42 -17.04
CA MET A 113 -23.62 -7.09 -15.96
C MET A 113 -24.40 -6.05 -15.16
N TYR A 114 -25.61 -6.40 -14.74
CA TYR A 114 -26.53 -5.50 -14.03
C TYR A 114 -26.96 -6.07 -12.67
N GLY A 115 -27.44 -5.18 -11.80
CA GLY A 115 -28.05 -5.51 -10.52
C GLY A 115 -27.05 -6.09 -9.51
N ALA A 116 -27.50 -7.04 -8.68
CA ALA A 116 -26.68 -7.61 -7.61
C ALA A 116 -25.39 -8.29 -8.12
N LYS A 117 -25.44 -8.91 -9.31
CA LYS A 117 -24.27 -9.58 -9.91
C LYS A 117 -23.16 -8.58 -10.26
N ALA A 118 -23.49 -7.34 -10.60
CA ALA A 118 -22.51 -6.28 -10.86
C ALA A 118 -21.75 -5.86 -9.59
N LYS A 119 -22.34 -6.07 -8.40
CA LYS A 119 -21.76 -5.69 -7.11
C LYS A 119 -20.81 -6.73 -6.52
N ILE A 120 -20.82 -7.98 -6.99
CA ILE A 120 -20.03 -9.08 -6.39
C ILE A 120 -18.52 -8.75 -6.38
N LYS A 121 -17.96 -8.36 -7.53
CA LYS A 121 -16.53 -8.02 -7.65
C LYS A 121 -16.11 -6.87 -6.72
N PRO A 122 -16.76 -5.70 -6.73
CA PRO A 122 -16.41 -4.61 -5.82
C PRO A 122 -16.62 -5.00 -4.34
N THR A 123 -17.65 -5.79 -4.01
CA THR A 123 -17.84 -6.27 -2.64
C THR A 123 -16.70 -7.20 -2.18
N ILE A 124 -16.26 -8.13 -3.03
CA ILE A 124 -15.11 -9.00 -2.72
C ILE A 124 -13.85 -8.17 -2.47
N LEU A 125 -13.61 -7.15 -3.29
CA LEU A 125 -12.48 -6.23 -3.10
C LEU A 125 -12.57 -5.54 -1.73
N LEU A 126 -13.73 -5.00 -1.36
CA LEU A 126 -13.91 -4.36 -0.04
C LEU A 126 -13.72 -5.34 1.11
N ILE A 127 -14.24 -6.56 1.01
CA ILE A 127 -14.03 -7.60 2.03
C ILE A 127 -12.54 -7.89 2.18
N LEU A 128 -11.81 -8.05 1.07
CA LEU A 128 -10.36 -8.27 1.11
C LEU A 128 -9.62 -7.11 1.79
N LEU A 129 -9.98 -5.86 1.49
CA LEU A 129 -9.39 -4.69 2.14
C LEU A 129 -9.68 -4.65 3.65
N MET A 130 -10.90 -5.01 4.06
CA MET A 130 -11.27 -5.11 5.48
C MET A 130 -10.46 -6.20 6.19
N LEU A 131 -10.21 -7.34 5.53
CA LEU A 131 -9.34 -8.39 6.08
C LEU A 131 -7.90 -7.93 6.25
N ILE A 132 -7.35 -7.18 5.30
CA ILE A 132 -6.00 -6.60 5.40
C ILE A 132 -5.94 -5.60 6.56
N LEU A 133 -6.97 -4.76 6.74
CA LEU A 133 -7.05 -3.84 7.88
C LEU A 133 -7.14 -4.60 9.22
N ALA A 134 -7.95 -5.66 9.29
CA ALA A 134 -8.03 -6.50 10.48
C ALA A 134 -6.67 -7.15 10.81
N MET A 135 -5.93 -7.61 9.79
CA MET A 135 -4.56 -8.10 9.94
C MET A 135 -3.61 -7.00 10.43
N SER A 136 -3.78 -5.76 9.97
CA SER A 136 -2.98 -4.61 10.42
C SER A 136 -3.20 -4.32 11.91
N ILE A 137 -4.44 -4.42 12.39
CA ILE A 137 -4.77 -4.28 13.80
C ILE A 137 -4.08 -5.39 14.61
N ARG A 138 -4.10 -6.64 14.12
CA ARG A 138 -3.39 -7.74 14.78
C ARG A 138 -1.87 -7.52 14.77
N GLY A 139 -1.35 -6.90 13.71
CA GLY A 139 0.05 -6.53 13.56
C GLY A 139 0.59 -5.62 14.66
N ILE A 140 -0.27 -4.83 15.32
CA ILE A 140 0.12 -4.02 16.49
C ILE A 140 0.63 -4.93 17.62
N PHE A 141 -0.10 -6.00 17.93
CA PHE A 141 0.29 -6.94 18.99
C PHE A 141 1.56 -7.69 18.63
N TRP A 142 1.69 -8.13 17.38
CA TRP A 142 2.92 -8.78 16.92
C TRP A 142 4.14 -7.86 16.98
N ALA A 143 3.97 -6.59 16.61
CA ALA A 143 5.04 -5.61 16.75
C ALA A 143 5.47 -5.47 18.22
N GLN A 144 4.50 -5.34 19.14
CA GLN A 144 4.77 -5.23 20.58
C GLN A 144 5.52 -6.46 21.12
N ASP A 145 5.04 -7.66 20.80
CA ASP A 145 5.66 -8.91 21.25
C ASP A 145 7.12 -9.01 20.76
N ILE A 146 7.38 -8.69 19.49
CA ILE A 146 8.72 -8.74 18.90
C ILE A 146 9.62 -7.66 19.50
N ILE A 147 9.12 -6.43 19.68
CA ILE A 147 9.89 -5.33 20.28
C ILE A 147 10.28 -5.68 21.71
N ALA A 148 9.35 -6.23 22.50
CA ALA A 148 9.60 -6.64 23.88
C ALA A 148 10.72 -7.69 23.96
N MET A 149 10.65 -8.74 23.13
CA MET A 149 11.68 -9.78 23.06
C MET A 149 13.05 -9.23 22.62
N THR A 150 13.06 -8.25 21.72
CA THR A 150 14.28 -7.71 21.11
C THR A 150 14.96 -6.67 22.01
N SER A 151 14.20 -5.96 22.85
CA SER A 151 14.70 -4.91 23.74
C SER A 151 15.63 -5.41 24.86
N THR A 152 15.49 -6.67 25.27
CA THR A 152 16.30 -7.27 26.35
C THR A 152 17.71 -7.68 25.90
N ASP A 153 17.94 -7.84 24.59
CA ASP A 153 19.20 -8.39 24.05
C ASP A 153 20.19 -7.29 23.60
N ILE A 154 19.70 -6.06 23.34
CA ILE A 154 20.45 -5.05 22.57
C ILE A 154 21.05 -3.92 23.44
N THR A 155 20.84 -3.95 24.75
CA THR A 155 21.28 -2.88 25.67
C THR A 155 22.80 -2.69 25.77
N SER A 156 23.63 -3.48 25.07
CA SER A 156 25.09 -3.51 25.23
C SER A 156 25.94 -3.07 24.03
N THR A 157 25.37 -2.72 22.87
CA THR A 157 26.17 -2.57 21.62
C THR A 157 25.87 -1.34 20.74
N CYS A 158 25.37 -0.23 21.32
CA CYS A 158 25.34 1.02 20.55
C CYS A 158 26.75 1.63 20.43
N PRO A 159 27.23 1.96 19.21
CA PRO A 159 28.44 2.75 19.07
C PRO A 159 28.24 4.10 19.79
N PRO A 160 29.27 4.64 20.47
CA PRO A 160 29.15 5.88 21.20
C PRO A 160 28.63 6.97 20.25
N CYS A 161 27.54 7.60 20.66
CA CYS A 161 26.99 8.75 19.96
C CYS A 161 28.12 9.77 19.81
N LYS A 162 28.52 10.09 18.56
CA LYS A 162 29.24 11.34 18.28
C LYS A 162 28.25 12.49 18.41
N LEU A 163 27.65 12.66 19.60
CA LEU A 163 26.98 13.90 19.95
C LEU A 163 28.10 14.89 20.24
N SER A 164 28.35 15.76 19.27
CA SER A 164 29.36 16.81 19.34
C SER A 164 29.34 17.52 20.69
N LEU A 165 30.51 17.51 21.34
CA LEU A 165 31.00 18.58 22.21
C LEU A 165 30.56 19.96 21.69
N THR A 166 29.42 20.47 22.15
CA THR A 166 29.01 21.87 21.89
C THR A 166 28.08 22.44 22.97
N THR A 167 28.04 21.86 24.16
CA THR A 167 27.32 22.40 25.33
C THR A 167 28.17 22.34 26.59
N GLN A 168 29.43 22.79 26.47
CA GLN A 168 30.34 23.04 27.59
C GLN A 168 31.12 24.36 27.38
N ILE A 169 30.48 25.39 26.79
CA ILE A 169 30.98 26.77 26.84
C ILE A 169 29.77 27.72 26.92
N SER A 170 29.74 28.58 27.95
CA SER A 170 28.73 29.61 28.29
C SER A 170 27.43 29.06 28.89
N ARG A 171 27.14 29.13 30.19
CA ARG A 171 27.46 30.11 31.24
C ARG A 171 27.30 29.46 32.61
#